data_AF-A7RZT5-F1
#
_entry.id   AF-A7RZT5-F1
#
_cell.length_a   1.000
_cell.length_b   1.000
_cell.length_c   1.000
_cell.angle_alpha   90.00
_cell.angle_beta   90.00
_cell.angle_gamma   90.00
#
_symmetry.space_group_name_H-M   'P 1'
#
loop_
_entity.id
_entity.type
_entity.pdbx_description
1 polymer ?
#
loop_
_entity_poly.entity_id
_entity_poly.type
_entity_poly.pdbx_seq_one_letter_code
_entity_poly.pdbx_strand_id
1 'polypeptide(L)'
;HALPDFYHDVTARYLLGQLYLNFSPMWDPVIEVIKTHAQGKNVKIFWEVFRDHLKMAANEAEKYLRHPQPSETAETPSYTAGSADDLHSLFTSLFSVAVGPREDNRTDHTNFRFLLWKAMAEFPGVVEIRSRDIVPLLLRFIEAEYMSSDENTAPTQDIRRTEHTSPAEDKGKTEGTLNDIDTGRPRHRKAATKSLCAHLNLFGLFHNPRALAKETQV
;
A
#
# COMPACT_ATOMS: atom_id res chain seq x y z
N HIS A 1 -28.23 -4.75 -26.46
CA HIS A 1 -28.47 -3.61 -25.55
C HIS A 1 -27.24 -3.41 -24.67
N ALA A 2 -26.68 -2.20 -24.60
CA ALA A 2 -25.59 -1.91 -23.67
C ALA A 2 -26.16 -1.82 -22.24
N LEU A 3 -25.40 -2.31 -21.26
CA LEU A 3 -25.76 -2.16 -19.85
C LEU A 3 -25.74 -0.67 -19.47
N PRO A 4 -26.66 -0.21 -18.60
CA PRO A 4 -26.61 1.15 -18.08
C PRO A 4 -25.29 1.47 -17.36
N ASP A 5 -24.83 2.71 -17.47
CA ASP A 5 -23.57 3.23 -16.89
C ASP A 5 -23.40 2.89 -15.40
N PHE A 6 -24.52 2.91 -14.66
CA PHE A 6 -24.57 2.53 -13.24
C PHE A 6 -23.96 1.15 -12.95
N TYR A 7 -24.22 0.14 -13.80
CA TYR A 7 -23.68 -1.20 -13.59
C TYR A 7 -22.16 -1.24 -13.77
N HIS A 8 -21.62 -0.41 -14.66
CA HIS A 8 -20.18 -0.33 -14.88
C HIS A 8 -19.46 0.34 -13.72
N ASP A 9 -20.04 1.39 -13.13
CA ASP A 9 -19.54 2.02 -11.90
C ASP A 9 -19.55 1.03 -10.73
N VAL A 10 -20.70 0.39 -10.46
CA VAL A 10 -20.85 -0.58 -9.36
C VAL A 10 -19.88 -1.75 -9.51
N THR A 11 -19.74 -2.29 -10.73
CA THR A 11 -18.81 -3.40 -10.99
C THR A 11 -17.37 -2.99 -10.73
N ALA A 12 -16.96 -1.79 -11.17
CA ALA A 12 -15.61 -1.28 -10.90
C ALA A 12 -15.36 -1.14 -9.40
N ARG A 13 -16.30 -0.55 -8.64
CA ARG A 13 -16.20 -0.43 -7.17
C ARG A 13 -16.09 -1.79 -6.49
N TYR A 14 -16.90 -2.75 -6.92
CA TYR A 14 -16.86 -4.11 -6.37
C TYR A 14 -15.48 -4.76 -6.59
N LEU A 15 -14.93 -4.69 -7.80
CA LEU A 15 -13.62 -5.26 -8.12
C LEU A 15 -12.50 -4.60 -7.32
N LEU A 16 -12.51 -3.27 -7.17
CA LEU A 16 -11.52 -2.57 -6.35
C LEU A 16 -11.69 -2.91 -4.87
N GLY A 17 -12.94 -3.08 -4.40
CA GLY A 17 -13.26 -3.59 -3.07
C GLY A 17 -12.68 -4.98 -2.79
N GLN A 18 -12.54 -5.84 -3.80
CA GLN A 18 -11.90 -7.15 -3.60
C GLN A 18 -10.40 -7.04 -3.25
N LEU A 19 -9.72 -5.98 -3.73
CA LEU A 19 -8.32 -5.72 -3.37
C LEU A 19 -8.16 -5.19 -1.94
N TYR A 20 -9.25 -4.76 -1.28
CA TYR A 20 -9.26 -4.43 0.15
C TYR A 20 -9.23 -5.67 1.05
N LEU A 21 -9.61 -6.84 0.52
CA LEU A 21 -9.62 -8.08 1.29
C LEU A 21 -8.20 -8.63 1.43
N ASN A 22 -7.82 -9.01 2.65
CA ASN A 22 -6.54 -9.66 2.97
C ASN A 22 -6.53 -11.14 2.51
N PHE A 23 -6.84 -11.39 1.24
CA PHE A 23 -6.88 -12.72 0.64
C PHE A 23 -6.04 -12.74 -0.65
N SER A 24 -4.73 -12.91 -0.48
CA SER A 24 -3.75 -12.82 -1.57
C SER A 24 -4.00 -13.73 -2.78
N PRO A 25 -4.56 -14.96 -2.65
CA PRO A 25 -4.86 -15.79 -3.81
C PRO A 25 -5.85 -15.17 -4.79
N MET A 26 -6.68 -14.22 -4.35
CA MET A 26 -7.65 -13.53 -5.22
C MET A 26 -7.06 -12.33 -5.96
N TRP A 27 -5.94 -11.76 -5.50
CA TRP A 27 -5.47 -10.49 -6.03
C TRP A 27 -5.13 -10.55 -7.52
N ASP A 28 -4.38 -11.56 -7.96
CA ASP A 28 -3.99 -11.67 -9.37
C ASP A 28 -5.19 -11.94 -10.30
N PRO A 29 -6.11 -12.88 -10.00
CA PRO A 29 -7.35 -13.03 -10.76
C PRO A 29 -8.20 -11.76 -10.80
N VAL A 30 -8.33 -11.02 -9.69
CA VAL A 30 -9.08 -9.76 -9.65
C VAL A 30 -8.40 -8.70 -10.50
N ILE A 31 -7.07 -8.58 -10.45
CA ILE A 31 -6.29 -7.65 -11.27
C ILE A 31 -6.49 -7.96 -12.76
N GLU A 32 -6.52 -9.23 -13.14
CA GLU A 32 -6.81 -9.65 -14.52
C GLU A 32 -8.20 -9.18 -14.97
N VAL A 33 -9.22 -9.32 -14.12
CA VAL A 33 -10.56 -8.80 -14.42
C VAL A 33 -10.54 -7.27 -14.50
N ILE A 34 -9.88 -6.57 -13.58
CA ILE A 34 -9.73 -5.10 -13.60
C ILE A 34 -9.11 -4.63 -14.93
N LYS A 35 -8.08 -5.32 -15.43
CA LYS A 35 -7.45 -5.04 -16.73
C LYS A 35 -8.46 -5.06 -17.88
N THR A 36 -9.33 -6.08 -17.92
CA THR A 36 -10.37 -6.15 -18.97
C THR A 36 -11.34 -4.98 -18.92
N HIS A 37 -11.68 -4.50 -17.72
CA HIS A 37 -12.52 -3.32 -17.54
C HIS A 37 -11.79 -2.02 -17.93
N ALA A 38 -10.51 -1.91 -17.60
CA ALA A 38 -9.67 -0.77 -17.97
C ALA A 38 -9.52 -0.62 -19.50
N GLN A 39 -9.50 -1.73 -20.23
CA GLN A 39 -9.39 -1.77 -21.69
C GLN A 39 -10.77 -1.83 -22.40
N GLY A 40 -11.85 -1.83 -21.63
CA GLY A 40 -13.21 -1.97 -22.12
C GLY A 40 -13.82 -0.68 -22.68
N LYS A 41 -15.02 -0.79 -23.27
CA LYS A 41 -15.75 0.33 -23.87
C LYS A 41 -16.11 1.45 -22.88
N ASN A 42 -16.22 1.12 -21.60
CA ASN A 42 -16.60 2.04 -20.52
C ASN A 42 -15.40 2.53 -19.70
N VAL A 43 -14.21 2.56 -20.30
CA VAL A 43 -12.96 3.01 -19.66
C VAL A 43 -13.08 4.37 -18.97
N LYS A 44 -13.92 5.28 -19.47
CA LYS A 44 -14.15 6.59 -18.83
C LYS A 44 -14.76 6.44 -17.43
N ILE A 45 -15.84 5.66 -17.30
CA ILE A 45 -16.52 5.40 -16.02
C ILE A 45 -15.59 4.64 -15.09
N PHE A 46 -14.95 3.59 -15.60
CA PHE A 46 -13.95 2.83 -14.85
C PHE A 46 -12.85 3.73 -14.29
N TRP A 47 -12.29 4.62 -15.12
CA TRP A 47 -11.19 5.48 -14.71
C TRP A 47 -11.58 6.49 -13.64
N GLU A 48 -12.78 7.09 -13.72
CA GLU A 48 -13.24 7.99 -12.65
C GLU A 48 -13.33 7.24 -11.31
N VAL A 49 -13.88 6.03 -11.29
CA VAL A 49 -13.91 5.20 -10.08
C VAL A 49 -12.50 4.84 -9.61
N PHE A 50 -11.62 4.43 -10.52
CA PHE A 50 -10.25 4.02 -10.21
C PHE A 50 -9.41 5.18 -9.65
N ARG A 51 -9.51 6.38 -10.26
CA ARG A 51 -8.77 7.57 -9.79
C ARG A 51 -9.22 8.00 -8.39
N ASP A 52 -10.51 7.85 -8.07
CA ASP A 52 -11.03 8.19 -6.75
C ASP A 52 -10.46 7.25 -5.69
N HIS A 53 -10.38 5.95 -6.01
CA HIS A 53 -9.75 4.97 -5.12
C HIS A 53 -8.25 5.18 -4.99
N LEU A 54 -7.55 5.59 -6.05
CA LEU A 54 -6.12 5.96 -5.96
C LEU A 54 -5.90 7.15 -5.01
N LYS A 55 -6.70 8.20 -5.12
CA LYS A 55 -6.62 9.37 -4.23
C LYS A 55 -6.97 9.01 -2.79
N MET A 56 -8.02 8.20 -2.60
CA MET A 56 -8.42 7.70 -1.29
C MET A 56 -7.31 6.85 -0.67
N ALA A 57 -6.74 5.90 -1.42
CA ALA A 57 -5.66 5.05 -0.94
C ALA A 57 -4.41 5.85 -0.57
N ALA A 58 -4.05 6.87 -1.36
CA ALA A 58 -2.95 7.77 -1.03
C ALA A 58 -3.21 8.53 0.29
N ASN A 59 -4.40 9.10 0.45
CA ASN A 59 -4.78 9.80 1.68
C ASN A 59 -4.79 8.89 2.91
N GLU A 60 -5.40 7.71 2.82
CA GLU A 60 -5.49 6.77 3.95
C GLU A 60 -4.13 6.17 4.32
N ALA A 61 -3.28 5.86 3.33
CA ALA A 61 -1.92 5.43 3.58
C ALA A 61 -1.16 6.52 4.36
N GLU A 62 -1.13 7.76 3.86
CA GLU A 62 -0.43 8.87 4.55
C GLU A 62 -0.96 9.15 5.95
N LYS A 63 -2.29 9.11 6.16
CA LYS A 63 -2.89 9.25 7.50
C LYS A 63 -2.36 8.18 8.45
N TYR A 64 -2.28 6.93 7.98
CA TYR A 64 -1.78 5.83 8.79
C TYR A 64 -0.30 6.00 9.15
N LEU A 65 0.51 6.60 8.27
CA LEU A 65 1.92 6.86 8.55
C LEU A 65 2.14 7.98 9.56
N ARG A 66 1.35 9.06 9.47
CA ARG A 66 1.45 10.23 10.38
C ARG A 66 0.92 9.94 11.77
N HIS A 67 -0.12 9.12 11.84
CA HIS A 67 -0.72 8.68 13.09
C HIS A 67 -0.71 7.15 13.10
N PRO A 68 0.47 6.53 13.34
CA PRO A 68 0.53 5.12 13.64
C PRO A 68 -0.42 4.91 14.82
N GLN A 69 -1.53 4.20 14.59
CA GLN A 69 -2.41 3.86 15.69
C GLN A 69 -1.57 3.13 16.73
N PRO A 70 -1.69 3.49 18.02
CA PRO A 70 -0.94 2.81 19.05
C PRO A 70 -1.15 1.31 18.87
N SER A 71 -0.05 0.59 18.63
CA SER A 71 -0.04 -0.86 18.77
C SER A 71 -0.01 -1.16 20.27
N GLU A 72 -0.96 -0.62 21.01
CA GLU A 72 -1.15 -0.94 22.41
C GLU A 72 -1.80 -2.30 22.38
N THR A 73 -1.02 -3.35 22.66
CA THR A 73 -1.44 -4.62 23.28
C THR A 73 -2.96 -4.75 23.30
N ALA A 74 -3.57 -5.02 22.14
CA ALA A 74 -5.00 -5.22 22.07
C ALA A 74 -5.25 -6.46 22.89
N GLU A 75 -5.88 -6.31 24.06
CA GLU A 75 -6.28 -7.42 24.89
C GLU A 75 -6.95 -8.44 23.98
N THR A 76 -6.41 -9.66 23.97
CA THR A 76 -6.90 -10.70 23.07
C THR A 76 -8.39 -10.86 23.36
N PRO A 77 -9.29 -10.62 22.40
CA PRO A 77 -10.72 -10.61 22.67
C PRO A 77 -11.07 -11.97 23.26
N SER A 78 -11.56 -11.95 24.50
CA SER A 78 -11.95 -13.14 25.25
C SER A 78 -13.37 -12.94 25.76
N TYR A 79 -14.14 -14.03 25.77
CA TYR A 79 -15.49 -14.05 26.31
C TYR A 79 -15.51 -14.92 27.56
N THR A 80 -16.06 -14.40 28.65
CA THR A 80 -16.32 -15.14 29.88
C THR A 80 -17.82 -15.47 29.96
N ALA A 81 -18.15 -16.74 30.18
CA ALA A 81 -19.54 -17.18 30.26
C ALA A 81 -20.28 -16.44 31.38
N GLY A 82 -21.43 -15.83 31.05
CA GLY A 82 -22.23 -15.04 32.00
C GLY A 82 -21.82 -13.57 32.14
N SER A 83 -20.88 -13.06 31.33
CA SER A 83 -20.49 -11.63 31.32
C SER A 83 -21.36 -10.72 30.46
N ALA A 84 -22.29 -11.28 29.68
CA ALA A 84 -23.13 -10.53 28.76
C ALA A 84 -24.52 -10.31 29.39
N ASP A 85 -24.92 -9.04 29.52
CA ASP A 85 -26.21 -8.64 30.09
C ASP A 85 -27.37 -8.81 29.11
N ASP A 86 -27.08 -8.84 27.80
CA ASP A 86 -28.07 -8.98 26.74
C ASP A 86 -27.54 -9.76 25.52
N LEU A 87 -28.44 -10.06 24.58
CA LEU A 87 -28.09 -10.80 23.37
C LEU A 87 -27.14 -10.01 22.45
N HIS A 88 -27.21 -8.67 22.48
CA HIS A 88 -26.35 -7.80 21.69
C HIS A 88 -24.90 -7.82 22.16
N SER A 89 -24.67 -7.74 23.47
CA SER A 89 -23.36 -7.85 24.12
C SER A 89 -22.78 -9.25 23.93
N LEU A 90 -23.60 -10.31 24.09
CA LEU A 90 -23.19 -11.69 23.82
C LEU A 90 -22.75 -11.88 22.37
N PHE A 91 -23.56 -11.40 21.42
CA PHE A 91 -23.21 -11.47 20.01
C PHE A 91 -21.92 -10.69 19.73
N THR A 92 -21.80 -9.48 20.26
CA THR A 92 -20.63 -8.61 20.02
C THR A 92 -19.35 -9.21 20.60
N SER A 93 -19.40 -9.82 21.78
CA SER A 93 -18.23 -10.46 22.41
C SER A 93 -17.85 -11.75 21.69
N LEU A 94 -18.81 -12.60 21.31
CA LEU A 94 -18.52 -13.82 20.56
C LEU A 94 -18.01 -13.50 19.15
N PHE A 95 -18.59 -12.48 18.51
CA PHE A 95 -18.15 -12.03 17.20
C PHE A 95 -16.73 -11.45 17.25
N SER A 96 -16.38 -10.64 18.26
CA SER A 96 -15.01 -10.12 18.40
C SER A 96 -14.00 -11.22 18.69
N VAL A 97 -14.37 -12.25 19.46
CA VAL A 97 -13.52 -13.43 19.68
C VAL A 97 -13.32 -14.22 18.38
N ALA A 98 -14.40 -14.47 17.63
CA ALA A 98 -14.35 -15.26 16.40
C ALA A 98 -13.60 -14.56 15.25
N VAL A 99 -13.73 -13.24 15.16
CA VAL A 99 -13.18 -12.42 14.09
C VAL A 99 -11.81 -11.83 14.46
N GLY A 100 -11.42 -11.90 15.74
CA GLY A 100 -10.21 -11.29 16.27
C GLY A 100 -10.36 -9.78 16.54
N PRO A 101 -9.31 -9.13 17.07
CA PRO A 101 -9.30 -7.69 17.28
C PRO A 101 -9.71 -6.95 16.00
N ARG A 102 -10.56 -5.93 16.12
CA ARG A 102 -10.95 -5.09 14.96
C ARG A 102 -9.75 -4.47 14.26
N GLU A 103 -8.63 -4.33 14.96
CA GLU A 103 -7.36 -3.84 14.44
C GLU A 103 -6.65 -4.85 13.53
N ASP A 104 -6.71 -6.16 13.85
CA ASP A 104 -6.16 -7.23 13.01
C ASP A 104 -6.97 -7.44 11.73
N ASN A 105 -8.27 -7.11 11.79
CA ASN A 105 -9.16 -7.11 10.64
C ASN A 105 -9.19 -5.77 9.88
N ARG A 106 -8.31 -4.83 10.23
CA ARG A 106 -8.25 -3.53 9.59
C ARG A 106 -7.51 -3.63 8.26
N THR A 107 -8.08 -3.00 7.24
CA THR A 107 -7.47 -2.93 5.92
C THR A 107 -6.05 -2.34 6.00
N ASP A 108 -5.09 -3.05 5.41
CA ASP A 108 -3.77 -2.48 5.12
C ASP A 108 -3.88 -1.52 3.92
N HIS A 109 -4.05 -0.24 4.22
CA HIS A 109 -4.15 0.82 3.20
C HIS A 109 -2.89 0.96 2.35
N THR A 110 -1.72 0.65 2.91
CA THR A 110 -0.46 0.67 2.17
C THR A 110 -0.43 -0.47 1.15
N ASN A 111 -0.84 -1.68 1.56
CA ASN A 111 -0.96 -2.82 0.65
C ASN A 111 -2.06 -2.60 -0.41
N PHE A 112 -3.23 -2.06 -0.03
CA PHE A 112 -4.27 -1.73 -0.99
C PHE A 112 -3.77 -0.76 -2.06
N ARG A 113 -3.10 0.33 -1.64
CA ARG A 113 -2.48 1.27 -2.57
C ARG A 113 -1.46 0.55 -3.46
N PHE A 114 -0.58 -0.27 -2.89
CA PHE A 114 0.38 -1.07 -3.66
C PHE A 114 -0.32 -1.95 -4.73
N LEU A 115 -1.45 -2.60 -4.40
CA LEU A 115 -2.21 -3.41 -5.35
C LEU A 115 -2.84 -2.60 -6.48
N LEU A 116 -3.31 -1.37 -6.21
CA LEU A 116 -3.79 -0.47 -7.27
C LEU A 116 -2.68 -0.12 -8.25
N TRP A 117 -1.47 0.19 -7.74
CA TRP A 117 -0.32 0.48 -8.59
C TRP A 117 0.17 -0.75 -9.36
N LYS A 118 0.16 -1.93 -8.72
CA LYS A 118 0.41 -3.21 -9.40
C LYS A 118 -0.60 -3.44 -10.52
N ALA A 119 -1.88 -3.19 -10.29
CA ALA A 119 -2.93 -3.34 -11.31
C ALA A 119 -2.69 -2.43 -12.51
N MET A 120 -2.30 -1.16 -12.29
CA MET A 120 -2.01 -0.22 -13.38
C MET A 120 -0.92 -0.71 -14.35
N ALA A 121 0.04 -1.50 -13.87
CA ALA A 121 1.08 -2.08 -14.71
C ALA A 121 0.53 -3.10 -15.74
N GLU A 122 -0.67 -3.62 -15.54
CA GLU A 122 -1.33 -4.53 -16.49
C GLU A 122 -2.01 -3.80 -17.67
N PHE A 123 -2.23 -2.49 -17.57
CA PHE A 123 -2.87 -1.68 -18.62
C PHE A 123 -2.17 -0.32 -18.82
N PRO A 124 -0.83 -0.31 -19.04
CA PRO A 124 -0.02 0.90 -18.99
C PRO A 124 -0.44 1.94 -20.02
N GLY A 125 -0.88 1.54 -21.22
CA GLY A 125 -1.34 2.48 -22.26
C GLY A 125 -2.57 3.32 -21.86
N VAL A 126 -3.48 2.77 -21.04
CA VAL A 126 -4.63 3.52 -20.50
C VAL A 126 -4.15 4.53 -19.46
N VAL A 127 -3.21 4.11 -18.62
CA VAL A 127 -2.65 4.91 -17.52
C VAL A 127 -1.81 6.07 -18.06
N GLU A 128 -1.02 5.82 -19.10
CA GLU A 128 -0.15 6.80 -19.76
C GLU A 128 -0.95 8.01 -20.29
N ILE A 129 -2.09 7.74 -20.96
CA ILE A 129 -3.03 8.78 -21.43
C ILE A 129 -3.58 9.62 -20.25
N ARG A 130 -3.63 9.03 -19.06
CA ARG A 130 -4.16 9.62 -17.83
C ARG A 130 -3.07 10.06 -16.86
N SER A 131 -1.83 10.19 -17.33
CA SER A 131 -0.65 10.56 -16.52
C SER A 131 -0.85 11.82 -15.66
N ARG A 132 -1.67 12.78 -16.10
CA ARG A 132 -2.06 13.98 -15.32
C ARG A 132 -2.67 13.66 -13.96
N ASP A 133 -3.33 12.51 -13.81
CA ASP A 133 -3.89 12.04 -12.54
C ASP A 133 -2.87 11.27 -11.70
N ILE A 134 -1.90 10.63 -12.34
CA ILE A 134 -0.98 9.66 -11.71
C ILE A 134 0.31 10.32 -11.24
N VAL A 135 0.90 11.19 -12.06
CA VAL A 135 2.14 11.90 -11.72
C VAL A 135 2.04 12.65 -10.38
N PRO A 136 0.98 13.43 -10.10
CA PRO A 136 0.86 14.09 -8.80
C PRO A 136 0.83 13.13 -7.61
N LEU A 137 0.29 11.91 -7.78
CA LEU A 137 0.27 10.90 -6.73
C LEU A 137 1.65 10.29 -6.51
N LEU A 138 2.43 10.06 -7.57
CA LEU A 138 3.83 9.63 -7.46
C LEU A 138 4.67 10.67 -6.71
N LEU A 139 4.64 11.93 -7.16
CA LEU A 139 5.44 12.99 -6.54
C LEU A 139 5.06 13.20 -5.06
N ARG A 140 3.76 13.19 -4.77
CA ARG A 140 3.25 13.24 -3.39
C ARG A 140 3.76 12.08 -2.55
N PHE A 141 3.77 10.85 -3.08
CA PHE A 141 4.34 9.69 -2.38
C PHE A 141 5.84 9.84 -2.14
N ILE A 142 6.61 10.30 -3.14
CA ILE A 142 8.05 10.48 -3.02
C ILE A 142 8.35 11.47 -1.88
N GLU A 143 7.70 12.63 -1.89
CA GLU A 143 7.91 13.68 -0.89
C GLU A 143 7.40 13.27 0.50
N ALA A 144 6.16 12.79 0.60
CA ALA A 144 5.49 12.60 1.87
C ALA A 144 5.82 11.27 2.57
N GLU A 145 6.34 10.28 1.85
CA GLU A 145 6.52 8.93 2.37
C GLU A 145 7.91 8.37 2.10
N TYR A 146 8.36 8.35 0.84
CA TYR A 146 9.66 7.75 0.51
C TYR A 146 10.84 8.53 1.09
N MET A 147 10.94 9.83 0.80
CA MET A 147 12.04 10.67 1.29
C MET A 147 12.04 10.79 2.81
N SER A 148 10.86 10.91 3.43
CA SER A 148 10.72 10.91 4.89
C SER A 148 11.19 9.59 5.55
N SER A 149 11.13 8.47 4.80
CA SER A 149 11.65 7.18 5.25
C SER A 149 13.16 7.02 5.02
N ASP A 150 13.75 7.81 4.11
CA ASP A 150 15.15 7.72 3.69
C ASP A 150 16.05 8.73 4.44
N GLU A 151 15.61 9.98 4.61
CA GLU A 151 16.35 11.04 5.34
C GLU A 151 16.63 10.66 6.79
N ASN A 152 15.76 9.88 7.42
CA ASN A 152 15.93 9.42 8.80
C ASN A 152 16.94 8.27 8.96
N THR A 153 17.68 7.89 7.91
CA THR A 153 18.51 6.67 7.94
C THR A 153 19.75 6.71 7.02
N ALA A 154 20.31 7.87 6.70
CA ALA A 154 21.65 7.88 6.10
C ALA A 154 22.65 7.21 7.07
N PRO A 155 23.40 6.16 6.65
CA PRO A 155 24.45 5.58 7.48
C PRO A 155 25.47 6.67 7.76
N THR A 156 25.41 7.24 8.95
CA THR A 156 26.30 8.32 9.38
C THR A 156 27.60 7.67 9.80
N GLN A 157 28.61 7.74 8.94
CA GLN A 157 29.97 7.43 9.34
C GLN A 157 30.55 8.68 10.01
N ASP A 158 30.93 8.55 11.28
CA ASP A 158 31.60 9.62 12.00
C ASP A 158 32.99 9.85 11.40
N ILE A 159 33.16 11.00 10.74
CA ILE A 159 34.41 11.43 10.10
C ILE A 159 35.55 11.68 11.11
N ARG A 160 35.24 11.72 12.42
CA ARG A 160 36.24 11.82 13.49
C ARG A 160 36.72 10.46 13.99
N ARG A 161 36.11 9.36 13.51
CA ARG A 161 36.51 7.99 13.85
C ARG A 161 37.73 7.58 13.04
N THR A 162 38.90 7.98 13.52
CA THR A 162 40.21 7.58 12.97
C THR A 162 40.55 6.16 13.44
N GLU A 163 39.82 5.16 12.96
CA GLU A 163 40.22 3.76 13.18
C GLU A 163 41.19 3.34 12.06
N HIS A 164 42.48 3.47 12.36
CA HIS A 164 43.49 2.63 11.72
C HIS A 164 43.27 1.18 12.18
N THR A 165 42.64 0.37 11.33
CA THR A 165 42.84 -1.08 11.41
C THR A 165 42.86 -1.63 9.99
N SER A 166 44.01 -2.23 9.65
CA SER A 166 44.38 -2.75 8.33
C SER A 166 43.41 -3.82 7.81
N PRO A 167 43.37 -4.06 6.49
CA PRO A 167 42.51 -5.08 5.90
C PRO A 167 43.10 -6.48 6.11
N ALA A 168 42.37 -7.34 6.81
CA ALA A 168 42.61 -8.79 6.80
C ALA A 168 41.42 -9.47 6.12
N GLU A 169 41.73 -10.25 5.09
CA GLU A 169 40.79 -11.09 4.36
C GLU A 169 40.24 -12.23 5.24
N ASP A 170 38.97 -12.53 4.97
CA ASP A 170 38.32 -13.85 5.02
C ASP A 170 37.69 -14.38 6.33
N LYS A 171 36.52 -14.99 6.08
CA LYS A 171 35.69 -15.93 6.88
C LYS A 171 34.85 -15.39 8.04
N GLY A 172 33.56 -15.27 7.73
CA GLY A 172 32.52 -16.13 8.32
C GLY A 172 32.13 -15.89 9.78
N LYS A 173 30.87 -15.47 9.94
CA LYS A 173 30.06 -15.49 11.18
C LYS A 173 30.63 -14.72 12.37
N THR A 174 30.01 -13.57 12.64
CA THR A 174 29.64 -13.27 14.01
C THR A 174 28.40 -12.38 14.07
N GLU A 175 27.38 -12.96 14.71
CA GLU A 175 26.31 -12.26 15.40
C GLU A 175 26.89 -11.07 16.19
N GLY A 176 26.47 -9.87 15.81
CA GLY A 176 26.62 -8.67 16.62
C GLY A 176 25.23 -8.17 16.95
N THR A 177 24.74 -8.55 18.13
CA THR A 177 23.51 -8.10 18.76
C THR A 177 23.44 -6.57 18.77
N LEU A 178 22.83 -6.00 17.74
CA LEU A 178 22.26 -4.67 17.83
C LEU A 178 20.92 -4.87 18.52
N ASN A 179 20.78 -4.24 19.69
CA ASN A 179 19.51 -4.16 20.41
C ASN A 179 18.49 -3.49 19.49
N ASP A 180 17.76 -4.31 18.75
CA ASP A 180 16.59 -3.95 17.95
C ASP A 180 15.52 -3.46 18.92
N ILE A 181 15.48 -2.14 19.11
CA ILE A 181 14.24 -1.50 19.51
C ILE A 181 13.38 -1.52 18.25
N ASP A 182 12.54 -2.56 18.16
CA ASP A 182 11.49 -2.79 17.15
C ASP A 182 10.44 -1.68 17.20
N THR A 183 10.86 -0.46 16.87
CA THR A 183 9.97 0.58 16.38
C THR A 183 9.77 0.24 14.91
N GLY A 184 8.55 0.05 14.41
CA GLY A 184 8.22 -0.43 13.04
C GLY A 184 8.81 0.33 11.83
N ARG A 185 9.82 1.20 12.03
CA ARG A 185 10.67 1.90 11.06
C ARG A 185 11.26 1.00 9.95
N PRO A 186 11.87 -0.18 10.22
CA PRO A 186 12.42 -1.00 9.14
C PRO A 186 11.33 -1.62 8.25
N ARG A 187 10.14 -1.90 8.80
CA ARG A 187 8.97 -2.40 8.06
C ARG A 187 8.40 -1.31 7.16
N HIS A 188 8.32 -0.07 7.65
CA HIS A 188 7.89 1.10 6.88
C HIS A 188 8.79 1.35 5.67
N ARG A 189 10.12 1.32 5.85
CA ARG A 189 11.09 1.47 4.75
C ARG A 189 10.90 0.39 3.67
N LYS A 190 10.80 -0.88 4.08
CA LYS A 190 10.58 -1.99 3.11
C LYS A 190 9.29 -1.79 2.31
N ALA A 191 8.22 -1.33 2.95
CA ALA A 191 6.95 -1.05 2.27
C ALA A 191 7.05 0.15 1.31
N ALA A 192 7.74 1.23 1.72
CA ALA A 192 7.99 2.40 0.88
C ALA A 192 8.85 2.04 -0.34
N THR A 193 9.97 1.33 -0.15
CA THR A 193 10.81 0.86 -1.26
C THR A 193 10.04 -0.06 -2.20
N LYS A 194 9.25 -1.01 -1.67
CA LYS A 194 8.40 -1.90 -2.49
C LYS A 194 7.38 -1.10 -3.31
N SER A 195 6.77 -0.07 -2.72
CA SER A 195 5.83 0.82 -3.40
C SER A 195 6.52 1.64 -4.49
N LEU A 196 7.70 2.20 -4.20
CA LEU A 196 8.50 2.91 -5.19
C LEU A 196 8.86 2.01 -6.38
N CYS A 197 9.30 0.78 -6.14
CA CYS A 197 9.57 -0.17 -7.22
C CYS A 197 8.33 -0.41 -8.09
N ALA A 198 7.13 -0.57 -7.49
CA ALA A 198 5.90 -0.72 -8.26
C ALA A 198 5.58 0.53 -9.10
N HIS A 199 5.80 1.72 -8.54
CA HIS A 199 5.63 2.97 -9.28
C HIS A 199 6.59 3.05 -10.46
N LEU A 200 7.89 2.89 -10.22
CA LEU A 200 8.91 2.95 -11.25
C LEU A 200 8.71 1.89 -12.33
N ASN A 201 8.30 0.68 -11.95
CA ASN A 201 7.95 -0.38 -12.91
C ASN A 201 6.82 0.07 -13.85
N LEU A 202 5.77 0.71 -13.33
CA LEU A 202 4.69 1.24 -14.16
C LEU A 202 5.19 2.31 -15.13
N PHE A 203 5.97 3.28 -14.65
CA PHE A 203 6.50 4.35 -15.49
C PHE A 203 7.49 3.83 -16.54
N GLY A 204 8.24 2.77 -16.23
CA GLY A 204 9.10 2.07 -17.19
C GLY A 204 8.35 1.37 -18.33
N LEU A 205 7.03 1.16 -18.19
CA LEU A 205 6.16 0.58 -19.22
C LEU A 205 5.55 1.63 -20.16
N PHE A 206 5.76 2.94 -19.92
CA PHE A 206 5.23 4.00 -20.76
C PHE A 206 6.05 4.15 -22.05
N HIS A 207 5.36 4.35 -23.17
CA HIS A 207 5.99 4.39 -24.49
C HIS A 207 6.58 5.77 -24.81
N ASN A 208 5.97 6.84 -24.31
CA ASN A 208 6.39 8.21 -24.52
C ASN A 208 6.51 8.98 -23.20
N PRO A 209 7.60 8.78 -22.45
CA PRO A 209 7.81 9.47 -21.18
C PRO A 209 7.88 10.99 -21.30
N ARG A 210 8.23 11.53 -22.49
CA ARG A 210 8.30 12.98 -22.74
C ARG A 210 6.92 13.65 -22.85
N ALA A 211 5.85 12.87 -23.03
CA ALA A 211 4.48 13.38 -23.03
C ALA A 211 3.84 13.38 -21.63
N LEU A 212 4.58 13.02 -20.59
CA LEU A 212 4.07 12.99 -19.22
C LEU A 212 3.79 14.40 -18.71
N ALA A 213 2.71 14.52 -17.92
CA ALA A 213 2.43 15.74 -17.19
C ALA A 213 3.59 16.06 -16.24
N LYS A 214 4.09 17.30 -16.23
CA LYS A 214 5.27 17.72 -15.44
C LYS A 214 6.57 16.97 -15.79
N GLU A 215 6.88 16.82 -17.07
CA GLU A 215 8.12 16.20 -17.58
C GLU A 215 9.40 16.63 -16.83
N THR A 216 9.53 17.89 -16.41
CA THR A 216 10.72 18.36 -15.67
C THR A 216 10.83 17.84 -14.23
N GLN A 217 9.79 17.22 -13.69
CA GLN A 217 9.73 16.72 -12.30
C GLN A 217 9.64 15.20 -12.20
N VAL A 218 9.45 14.49 -13.32
CA VAL A 218 9.26 13.03 -13.40
C VAL A 218 10.43 12.42 -14.15
#